data_AF-A0A816ZKI6-F1
#
_entry.id   AF-A0A816ZKI6-F1
#
_cell.length_a   1.000
_cell.length_b   1.000
_cell.length_c   1.000
_cell.angle_alpha   90.00
_cell.angle_beta   90.00
_cell.angle_gamma   90.00
#
_symmetry.space_group_name_H-M   'P 1'
#
loop_
_entity.id
_entity.type
_entity.pdbx_description
1 polymer ?
#
loop_
_entity_poly.entity_id
_entity_poly.type
_entity_poly.pdbx_seq_one_letter_code
_entity_poly.pdbx_strand_id
1 'polypeptide(L)'
;MAGQVEIELDNGEILDPLSDDASSSTDPTILLREGNQEHDIITTCFLSGLSATLANTTTIITIHKKSPNAITMRAKSLAFRIFTEAMARKNGGDPNFKYGWYAGYREQIERICHIRIQQQRDEIDDDSSHGIGRTLCVSD
;
A
#
# COMPACT_ATOMS: atom_id res chain seq x y z
N MET A 1 6.31 31.48 -48.09
CA MET A 1 4.92 31.03 -47.93
C MET A 1 4.96 29.54 -47.64
N ALA A 2 4.33 29.14 -46.53
CA ALA A 2 4.15 27.78 -45.99
C ALA A 2 5.41 26.99 -45.56
N GLY A 3 5.56 26.84 -44.24
CA GLY A 3 6.39 25.80 -43.62
C GLY A 3 5.57 24.55 -43.28
N GLN A 4 6.26 23.54 -42.75
CA GLN A 4 5.78 22.50 -41.82
C GLN A 4 7.01 21.66 -41.36
N VAL A 5 7.50 21.88 -40.14
CA VAL A 5 7.29 21.11 -38.89
C VAL A 5 8.01 19.74 -38.89
N GLU A 6 9.15 19.72 -38.19
CA GLU A 6 9.82 18.51 -37.70
C GLU A 6 8.93 17.82 -36.66
N ILE A 7 8.80 16.51 -36.79
CA ILE A 7 8.37 15.62 -35.71
C ILE A 7 9.48 14.61 -35.51
N GLU A 8 10.40 14.95 -34.61
CA GLU A 8 11.36 14.03 -34.03
C GLU A 8 10.62 13.23 -32.94
N LEU A 9 10.25 11.99 -33.27
CA LEU A 9 9.81 11.02 -32.27
C LEU A 9 11.08 10.33 -31.76
N ASP A 10 11.58 10.82 -30.64
CA ASP A 10 12.67 10.20 -29.89
C ASP A 10 12.23 8.82 -29.41
N ASN A 11 12.98 7.82 -29.84
CA ASN A 11 12.60 6.43 -29.85
C ASN A 11 13.14 5.74 -28.61
N GLY A 12 12.23 5.39 -27.71
CA GLY A 12 12.36 4.23 -26.83
C GLY A 12 13.47 4.34 -25.79
N GLU A 13 13.10 4.82 -24.59
CA GLU A 13 13.85 4.51 -23.39
C GLU A 13 13.97 2.97 -23.27
N ILE A 14 15.19 2.48 -23.50
CA ILE A 14 15.57 1.10 -23.23
C ILE A 14 15.43 0.92 -21.72
N LEU A 15 14.37 0.24 -21.29
CA LEU A 15 14.30 -0.32 -19.96
C LEU A 15 15.45 -1.32 -19.85
N ASP A 16 16.41 -1.01 -18.97
CA ASP A 16 17.47 -1.94 -18.62
C ASP A 16 16.85 -3.32 -18.34
N PRO A 17 17.37 -4.40 -18.94
CA PRO A 17 16.86 -5.73 -18.68
C PRO A 17 16.93 -5.99 -17.18
N LEU A 18 15.78 -6.32 -16.60
CA LEU A 18 15.62 -6.76 -15.22
C LEU A 18 16.71 -7.80 -14.96
N SER A 19 17.69 -7.41 -14.15
CA SER A 19 18.73 -8.30 -13.66
C SER A 19 18.05 -9.40 -12.85
N ASP A 20 18.02 -10.61 -13.41
CA ASP A 20 17.39 -11.81 -12.83
C ASP A 20 18.16 -12.42 -11.65
N ASP A 21 19.18 -11.74 -11.12
CA ASP A 21 19.73 -12.05 -9.79
C ASP A 21 18.82 -11.46 -8.70
N ALA A 22 17.61 -11.99 -8.61
CA ALA A 22 16.68 -11.72 -7.51
C ALA A 22 17.15 -12.44 -6.24
N SER A 23 18.30 -12.04 -5.69
CA SER A 23 18.51 -12.16 -4.24
C SER A 23 17.41 -11.31 -3.59
N SER A 24 16.40 -11.96 -3.01
CA SER A 24 15.30 -11.37 -2.21
C SER A 24 15.40 -9.85 -2.06
N SER A 25 14.94 -9.11 -3.08
CA SER A 25 14.90 -7.66 -3.03
C SER A 25 13.78 -7.30 -2.07
N THR A 26 14.12 -7.33 -0.79
CA THR A 26 13.31 -6.76 0.27
C THR A 26 13.18 -5.30 -0.09
N ASP A 27 11.99 -4.89 -0.55
CA ASP A 27 11.71 -3.48 -0.79
C ASP A 27 12.08 -2.74 0.50
N PRO A 28 12.96 -1.73 0.43
CA PRO A 28 13.52 -1.17 1.65
C PRO A 28 12.39 -0.63 2.52
N THR A 29 12.31 -1.12 3.75
CA THR A 29 11.46 -0.56 4.79
C THR A 29 12.28 0.38 5.66
N ILE A 30 11.62 1.42 6.15
CA ILE A 30 12.19 2.42 7.04
C ILE A 30 11.61 2.13 8.43
N LEU A 31 12.49 1.83 9.39
CA LEU A 31 12.11 1.71 10.79
C LEU A 31 11.72 3.08 11.33
N LEU A 32 10.48 3.21 11.76
CA LEU A 32 10.01 4.37 12.50
C LEU A 32 10.32 4.13 13.97
N ARG A 33 11.21 4.96 14.53
CA ARG A 33 11.60 4.88 15.95
C ARG A 33 10.65 5.70 16.81
N GLU A 34 10.58 5.35 18.09
CA GLU A 34 9.88 6.12 19.12
C GLU A 34 10.36 7.59 19.13
N GLY A 35 9.42 8.53 19.27
CA GLY A 35 9.66 9.97 19.13
C GLY A 35 9.60 10.49 17.70
N ASN A 36 9.41 9.62 16.70
CA ASN A 36 9.00 10.04 15.36
C ASN A 36 7.50 10.32 15.34
N GLN A 37 7.09 11.46 14.77
CA GLN A 37 5.68 11.84 14.71
C GLN A 37 4.78 10.79 14.04
N GLU A 38 5.24 10.13 12.97
CA GLU A 38 4.48 9.07 12.31
C GLU A 38 4.37 7.82 13.20
N HIS A 39 5.44 7.47 13.93
CA HIS A 39 5.41 6.37 14.89
C HIS A 39 4.34 6.60 15.95
N ASP A 40 4.28 7.82 16.50
CA ASP A 40 3.38 8.15 17.60
C ASP A 40 1.91 8.23 17.14
N ILE A 41 1.66 8.77 15.94
CA ILE A 41 0.33 8.79 15.32
C ILE A 41 -0.15 7.35 15.05
N ILE A 42 0.67 6.52 14.42
CA ILE A 42 0.30 5.13 14.10
C ILE A 42 0.06 4.34 15.39
N THR A 43 0.91 4.51 16.39
CA THR A 43 0.75 3.89 17.72
C THR A 43 -0.58 4.28 18.36
N THR A 44 -0.89 5.58 18.36
CA THR A 44 -2.12 6.09 18.97
C THR A 44 -3.35 5.55 18.24
N CYS A 45 -3.40 5.66 16.90
CA CYS A 45 -4.51 5.15 16.09
C CYS A 45 -4.69 3.62 16.20
N PHE A 46 -3.58 2.88 16.32
CA PHE A 46 -3.64 1.44 16.46
C PHE A 46 -4.25 1.07 17.82
N LEU A 47 -3.72 1.62 18.91
CA LEU A 47 -4.20 1.33 20.26
C LEU A 47 -5.62 1.82 20.50
N SER A 48 -6.03 2.97 19.92
CA SER A 48 -7.40 3.47 20.03
C SER A 48 -8.41 2.60 19.29
N GLY A 49 -8.00 1.92 18.22
CA GLY A 49 -8.83 0.96 17.50
C GLY A 49 -8.98 -0.40 18.21
N LEU A 50 -8.28 -0.62 19.33
CA LEU A 50 -8.40 -1.83 20.15
C LEU A 50 -9.38 -1.59 21.31
N SER A 51 -9.94 -2.67 21.86
CA SER A 51 -10.67 -2.57 23.13
C SER A 51 -9.72 -2.14 24.26
N ALA A 52 -10.22 -1.41 25.26
CA ALA A 52 -9.38 -0.88 26.35
C ALA A 52 -8.51 -1.95 27.04
N THR A 53 -9.05 -3.15 27.25
CA THR A 53 -8.30 -4.27 27.83
C THR A 53 -7.15 -4.73 26.94
N LEU A 54 -7.37 -4.77 25.63
CA LEU A 54 -6.36 -5.19 24.67
C LEU A 54 -5.32 -4.10 24.44
N ALA A 55 -5.72 -2.84 24.37
CA ALA A 55 -4.80 -1.70 24.27
C ALA A 55 -3.79 -1.69 25.44
N ASN A 56 -4.24 -1.94 26.67
CA ASN A 56 -3.38 -1.95 27.87
C ASN A 56 -2.39 -3.13 27.93
N THR A 57 -2.66 -4.21 27.21
CA THR A 57 -1.81 -5.42 27.20
C THR A 57 -0.98 -5.54 25.92
N THR A 58 -1.24 -4.69 24.93
CA THR A 58 -0.55 -4.70 23.64
C THR A 58 0.74 -3.90 23.72
N THR A 59 1.85 -4.52 23.36
CA THR A 59 3.15 -3.86 23.21
C THR A 59 3.51 -3.77 21.74
N ILE A 60 3.73 -2.56 21.23
CA ILE A 60 4.20 -2.35 19.87
C ILE A 60 5.71 -2.61 19.85
N ILE A 61 6.13 -3.61 19.07
CA ILE A 61 7.55 -4.02 19.00
C ILE A 61 8.31 -3.17 17.98
N THR A 62 7.76 -3.03 16.77
CA THR A 62 8.36 -2.22 15.69
C THR A 62 7.29 -1.68 14.76
N ILE A 63 7.56 -0.52 14.16
CA ILE A 63 6.76 0.02 13.07
C ILE A 63 7.68 0.23 11.86
N HIS A 64 7.34 -0.42 10.76
CA HIS A 64 8.06 -0.30 9.50
C HIS A 64 7.19 0.37 8.44
N LYS A 65 7.74 1.40 7.79
CA LYS A 65 7.12 2.09 6.67
C LYS A 65 7.80 1.65 5.37
N LYS A 66 7.05 1.46 4.29
CA LYS A 66 7.66 1.22 2.97
C LYS A 66 8.37 2.46 2.45
N SER A 67 9.56 2.28 1.89
CA SER A 67 10.35 3.38 1.34
C SER A 67 9.69 4.02 0.10
N PRO A 68 9.50 5.35 0.06
CA PRO A 68 8.95 6.14 -1.07
C PRO A 68 9.68 5.97 -2.40
N ASN A 69 10.91 5.44 -2.37
CA ASN A 69 11.81 5.51 -3.51
C ASN A 69 11.72 4.31 -4.46
N ALA A 70 11.01 3.24 -4.10
CA ALA A 70 10.78 2.13 -5.01
C ALA A 70 9.86 2.55 -6.17
N ILE A 71 10.29 2.29 -7.42
CA ILE A 71 9.52 2.56 -8.65
C ILE A 71 8.10 1.97 -8.54
N THR A 72 8.02 0.74 -8.08
CA THR A 72 6.75 0.02 -7.83
C THR A 72 5.83 0.80 -6.89
N MET A 73 6.37 1.46 -5.86
CA MET A 73 5.54 2.21 -4.92
C MET A 73 5.06 3.55 -5.49
N ARG A 74 5.89 4.23 -6.30
CA ARG A 74 5.45 5.42 -7.03
C ARG A 74 4.31 5.10 -8.00
N ALA A 75 4.43 4.00 -8.74
CA ALA A 75 3.36 3.52 -9.61
C ALA A 75 2.08 3.16 -8.83
N LYS A 76 2.21 2.48 -7.68
CA LYS A 76 1.07 2.17 -6.79
C LYS A 76 0.38 3.43 -6.27
N SER A 77 1.15 4.43 -5.83
CA SER A 77 0.63 5.71 -5.35
C SER A 77 -0.11 6.48 -6.46
N LEU A 78 0.43 6.48 -7.68
CA LEU A 78 -0.23 7.10 -8.83
C LEU A 78 -1.55 6.40 -9.18
N ALA A 79 -1.56 5.07 -9.26
CA ALA A 79 -2.77 4.29 -9.54
C ALA A 79 -3.84 4.49 -8.46
N PHE A 80 -3.43 4.49 -7.18
CA PHE A 80 -4.31 4.78 -6.06
C PHE A 80 -4.93 6.17 -6.19
N ARG A 81 -4.12 7.21 -6.46
CA ARG A 81 -4.61 8.58 -6.65
C ARG A 81 -5.64 8.70 -7.78
N ILE A 82 -5.37 8.07 -8.93
CA ILE A 82 -6.31 8.06 -10.07
C ILE A 82 -7.64 7.42 -9.65
N PHE A 83 -7.59 6.28 -8.94
CA PHE A 83 -8.79 5.59 -8.48
C PHE A 83 -9.57 6.42 -7.44
N THR A 84 -8.89 7.02 -6.47
CA THR A 84 -9.50 7.90 -5.46
C THR A 84 -10.21 9.07 -6.13
N GLU A 85 -9.58 9.73 -7.11
CA GLU A 85 -10.19 10.84 -7.84
C GLU A 85 -11.41 10.39 -8.64
N ALA A 86 -11.34 9.24 -9.32
CA ALA A 86 -12.47 8.67 -10.03
C ALA A 86 -13.65 8.35 -9.07
N MET A 87 -13.35 7.82 -7.88
CA MET A 87 -14.35 7.55 -6.85
C MET A 87 -14.97 8.82 -6.29
N ALA A 88 -14.18 9.87 -6.06
CA ALA A 88 -14.69 11.18 -5.65
C ALA A 88 -15.69 11.74 -6.67
N ARG A 89 -15.36 11.68 -7.97
CA ARG A 89 -16.28 12.12 -9.05
C ARG A 89 -17.57 11.29 -9.07
N LYS A 90 -17.48 9.99 -8.80
CA LYS A 90 -18.64 9.09 -8.74
C LYS A 90 -19.54 9.37 -7.53
N ASN A 91 -18.96 9.71 -6.39
CA ASN A 91 -19.65 9.79 -5.10
C ASN A 91 -19.96 11.23 -4.66
N GLY A 92 -20.19 12.15 -5.61
CA GLY A 92 -20.58 13.52 -5.29
C GLY A 92 -19.48 14.36 -4.63
N GLY A 93 -18.21 14.02 -4.88
CA GLY A 93 -17.04 14.72 -4.35
C GLY A 93 -16.32 13.97 -3.22
N ASP A 94 -16.96 12.99 -2.57
CA ASP A 94 -16.35 12.22 -1.48
C ASP A 94 -15.82 10.85 -1.98
N PRO A 95 -14.50 10.63 -2.04
CA PRO A 95 -13.96 9.33 -2.43
C PRO A 95 -14.31 8.19 -1.46
N ASN A 96 -14.87 8.48 -0.28
CA ASN A 96 -15.09 7.53 0.81
C ASN A 96 -13.80 6.76 1.15
N PHE A 97 -12.68 7.49 1.19
CA PHE A 97 -11.38 6.95 1.55
C PHE A 97 -11.27 6.84 3.07
N LYS A 98 -10.87 5.66 3.55
CA LYS A 98 -10.65 5.37 4.97
C LYS A 98 -9.35 4.63 5.16
N TYR A 99 -8.71 4.87 6.30
CA TYR A 99 -7.64 4.03 6.79
C TYR A 99 -8.22 2.77 7.44
N GLY A 100 -7.45 1.69 7.42
CA GLY A 100 -7.87 0.43 8.00
C GLY A 100 -6.68 -0.48 8.29
N TRP A 101 -6.89 -1.38 9.24
CA TRP A 101 -5.95 -2.38 9.70
C TRP A 101 -6.19 -3.70 8.95
N TYR A 102 -5.09 -4.30 8.51
CA TYR A 102 -5.07 -5.64 7.95
C TYR A 102 -4.24 -6.53 8.86
N ALA A 103 -4.86 -7.58 9.40
CA ALA A 103 -4.17 -8.63 10.14
C ALA A 103 -3.87 -9.79 9.19
N GLY A 104 -2.68 -10.36 9.32
CA GLY A 104 -2.24 -11.51 8.54
C GLY A 104 -1.01 -12.16 9.16
N TYR A 105 -0.69 -13.36 8.70
CA TYR A 105 0.55 -14.03 9.10
C TYR A 105 1.76 -13.40 8.40
N ARG A 106 2.97 -13.64 8.92
CA ARG A 106 4.20 -12.95 8.50
C ARG A 106 4.41 -13.00 6.98
N GLU A 107 4.32 -14.19 6.39
CA GLU A 107 4.56 -14.40 4.97
C GLU A 107 3.48 -13.71 4.11
N GLN A 108 2.24 -13.60 4.60
CA GLN A 108 1.16 -12.86 3.95
C GLN A 108 1.44 -11.35 3.97
N ILE A 109 1.85 -10.81 5.11
CA ILE A 109 2.23 -9.40 5.26
C ILE A 109 3.43 -9.09 4.38
N GLU A 110 4.46 -9.93 4.39
CA GLU A 110 5.63 -9.79 3.51
C GLU A 110 5.20 -9.82 2.04
N ARG A 111 4.30 -10.73 1.63
CA ARG A 111 3.80 -10.77 0.25
C ARG A 111 3.06 -9.49 -0.14
N ILE A 112 2.20 -8.94 0.72
CA ILE A 112 1.53 -7.64 0.49
C ILE A 112 2.55 -6.49 0.46
N CYS A 113 3.64 -6.65 1.22
CA CYS A 113 4.69 -5.67 1.26
C CYS A 113 5.44 -5.59 -0.08
N HIS A 114 5.82 -6.72 -0.65
CA HIS A 114 6.61 -6.79 -1.89
C HIS A 114 5.75 -6.78 -3.16
N ILE A 115 4.70 -7.61 -3.20
CA ILE A 115 3.91 -7.87 -4.41
C ILE A 115 2.67 -6.97 -4.42
N ARG A 116 2.15 -6.70 -5.62
CA ARG A 116 0.85 -6.09 -5.85
C ARG A 116 -0.22 -6.81 -5.01
N ILE A 117 -1.22 -6.08 -4.51
CA ILE A 117 -2.49 -6.68 -4.06
C ILE A 117 -3.12 -7.28 -5.32
N GLN A 118 -2.68 -8.48 -5.69
CA GLN A 118 -3.41 -9.33 -6.60
C GLN A 118 -4.41 -10.13 -5.76
N GLN A 119 -5.57 -10.40 -6.33
CA GLN A 119 -6.42 -11.49 -5.88
C GLN A 119 -5.63 -12.79 -6.13
N GLN A 120 -4.79 -13.18 -5.18
CA GLN A 120 -4.44 -14.57 -5.07
C GLN A 120 -5.54 -15.22 -4.25
N ARG A 121 -6.05 -16.34 -4.73
CA ARG A 121 -6.88 -17.26 -3.95
C ARG A 121 -5.96 -17.85 -2.88
N ASP A 122 -5.73 -17.12 -1.80
CA ASP A 122 -5.37 -17.79 -0.55
C ASP A 122 -6.53 -18.78 -0.26
N GLU A 123 -6.20 -19.96 0.28
CA GLU A 123 -7.18 -21.02 0.52
C GLU A 123 -8.44 -20.44 1.18
N ILE A 124 -9.56 -20.71 0.52
CA ILE A 124 -10.84 -20.05 0.78
C ILE A 124 -11.26 -20.45 2.19
N ASP A 125 -11.25 -19.48 3.11
CA ASP A 125 -12.01 -19.61 4.34
C ASP A 125 -13.49 -19.46 3.94
N ASP A 126 -14.20 -20.58 3.94
CA ASP A 126 -15.59 -20.73 3.46
C ASP A 126 -16.59 -19.93 4.32
N ASP A 127 -16.11 -19.26 5.39
CA ASP A 127 -16.89 -18.43 6.31
C ASP A 127 -16.98 -16.94 5.89
N SER A 128 -16.64 -16.64 4.64
CA SER A 128 -16.68 -15.29 4.05
C SER A 128 -18.13 -14.79 3.86
N SER A 129 -18.73 -14.23 4.92
CA SER A 129 -20.09 -13.65 4.89
C SER A 129 -20.23 -12.38 4.04
N HIS A 130 -19.12 -11.81 3.53
CA HIS A 130 -19.10 -10.52 2.81
C HIS A 130 -18.60 -10.64 1.36
N GLY A 131 -18.57 -11.86 0.83
CA GLY A 131 -18.07 -12.16 -0.52
C GLY A 131 -16.55 -12.16 -0.62
N ILE A 132 -16.05 -12.52 -1.79
CA ILE A 132 -14.62 -12.77 -2.01
C ILE A 132 -13.86 -11.43 -2.07
N GLY A 133 -13.12 -11.12 -1.01
CA GLY A 133 -12.32 -9.91 -0.89
C GLY A 133 -11.32 -9.97 0.26
N ARG A 134 -10.47 -8.94 0.37
CA ARG A 134 -9.63 -8.74 1.56
C ARG A 134 -10.41 -7.88 2.55
N THR A 135 -10.68 -8.43 3.73
CA THR A 135 -11.34 -7.72 4.82
C THR A 135 -10.35 -6.79 5.52
N LEU A 136 -10.81 -5.58 5.85
CA LEU A 136 -10.08 -4.59 6.63
C LEU A 136 -10.92 -4.20 7.85
N CYS A 137 -10.26 -3.95 8.97
CA CYS A 137 -10.88 -3.32 10.13
C CYS A 137 -10.67 -1.81 10.01
N VAL A 138 -11.74 -1.02 10.02
CA VAL A 138 -11.62 0.45 9.90
C VAL A 138 -10.85 1.00 11.11
N SER A 139 -9.97 1.98 10.87
CA SER A 139 -9.39 2.77 11.96
C SER A 139 -10.35 3.90 12.32
N ASP A 140 -10.70 4.00 13.60
CA ASP A 140 -11.50 5.12 14.15
C ASP A 140 -10.69 6.44 14.21
#